data_AF-A0A3C1WFR3-F1
#
_entry.id   AF-A0A3C1WFR3-F1
#
_cell.length_a   1.000
_cell.length_b   1.000
_cell.length_c   1.000
_cell.angle_alpha   90.00
_cell.angle_beta   90.00
_cell.angle_gamma   90.00
#
_symmetry.space_group_name_H-M   'P 1'
#
loop_
_entity.id
_entity.type
_entity.pdbx_description
1 polymer ?
#
loop_
_entity_poly.entity_id
_entity_poly.type
_entity_poly.pdbx_seq_one_letter_code
_entity_poly.pdbx_strand_id
1 'polypeptide(L)'
;MGLFTIALFAFLAAVYLIGESPEGELRLSFVRKARWASAATVLAGGVVFVSAHLDGLELIPQFLRSKTAMGCLLLATLSLPLLWLALRNAQIWRARMLAGMQVILILAGWMWLQFPVLVHMPQGDLTFFNAHAPERTLVNLAWALIVGGAFILPALFYLFRVFKRDEE
;
A
#
# COMPACT_ATOMS: atom_id res chain seq x y z
N MET A 1 -1.45 -12.89 -6.92
CA MET A 1 -0.74 -12.11 -5.89
C MET A 1 0.61 -11.53 -6.35
N GLY A 2 1.55 -12.33 -6.88
CA GLY A 2 2.89 -11.83 -7.27
C GLY A 2 2.91 -10.70 -8.31
N LEU A 3 2.05 -10.78 -9.34
CA LEU A 3 1.94 -9.70 -10.34
C LEU A 3 1.44 -8.39 -9.72
N PHE A 4 0.48 -8.49 -8.79
CA PHE A 4 -0.08 -7.34 -8.09
C PHE A 4 0.96 -6.65 -7.21
N THR A 5 1.77 -7.41 -6.46
CA THR A 5 2.83 -6.82 -5.62
C THR A 5 3.88 -6.12 -6.47
N ILE A 6 4.34 -6.73 -7.57
CA ILE A 6 5.31 -6.10 -8.49
C ILE A 6 4.75 -4.81 -9.08
N ALA A 7 3.50 -4.81 -9.53
CA ALA A 7 2.86 -3.62 -10.10
C ALA A 7 2.74 -2.49 -9.06
N LEU A 8 2.34 -2.82 -7.82
CA LEU A 8 2.20 -1.86 -6.73
C LEU A 8 3.56 -1.23 -6.36
N PHE A 9 4.62 -2.03 -6.23
CA PHE A 9 5.96 -1.50 -5.99
C PHE A 9 6.49 -0.67 -7.16
N ALA A 10 6.26 -1.10 -8.40
CA ALA A 10 6.62 -0.32 -9.58
C ALA A 10 5.88 1.02 -9.64
N PHE A 11 4.61 1.05 -9.25
CA PHE A 11 3.82 2.27 -9.10
C PHE A 11 4.42 3.21 -8.05
N LEU A 12 4.70 2.71 -6.84
CA LEU A 12 5.26 3.52 -5.77
C LEU A 12 6.65 4.07 -6.15
N ALA A 13 7.50 3.23 -6.75
CA ALA A 13 8.80 3.63 -7.25
C ALA A 13 8.67 4.73 -8.32
N ALA A 14 7.80 4.55 -9.31
CA ALA A 14 7.58 5.54 -10.36
C ALA A 14 7.09 6.89 -9.79
N VAL A 15 6.18 6.88 -8.81
CA VAL A 15 5.71 8.11 -8.14
C VAL A 15 6.83 8.80 -7.36
N TYR A 16 7.69 8.04 -6.67
CA TYR A 16 8.84 8.60 -5.96
C TYR A 16 9.87 9.20 -6.93
N LEU A 17 10.19 8.51 -8.03
CA LEU A 17 11.16 8.99 -9.03
C LEU A 17 10.70 10.28 -9.75
N ILE A 18 9.40 10.50 -9.94
CA ILE A 18 8.88 11.76 -10.49
C ILE A 18 9.34 12.96 -9.64
N GLY A 19 9.49 12.75 -8.33
CA GLY A 19 9.89 13.80 -7.40
C GLY A 19 11.37 14.16 -7.41
N GLU A 20 12.21 13.26 -7.90
CA GLU A 20 13.68 13.40 -7.92
C GLU A 20 14.19 13.60 -9.36
N SER A 21 13.29 13.72 -10.34
CA SER A 21 13.66 13.92 -11.75
C SER A 21 13.64 15.41 -12.12
N PRO A 22 14.72 15.96 -12.71
CA PRO A 22 14.76 17.36 -13.13
C PRO A 22 13.70 17.68 -14.20
N GLU A 23 13.33 18.97 -14.30
CA GLU A 23 12.32 19.45 -15.25
C GLU A 23 12.70 19.10 -16.70
N GLY A 24 11.77 18.49 -17.45
CA GLY A 24 11.99 18.11 -18.85
C GLY A 24 11.24 16.85 -19.30
N GLU A 25 11.65 16.29 -20.44
CA GLU A 25 11.07 15.09 -21.06
C GLU A 25 11.14 13.84 -20.16
N LEU A 26 12.20 13.73 -19.34
CA LEU A 26 12.37 12.63 -18.38
C LEU A 26 11.21 12.56 -17.38
N ARG A 27 10.79 13.71 -16.83
CA ARG A 27 9.67 13.79 -15.89
C ARG A 27 8.35 13.35 -16.53
N LEU A 28 8.10 13.75 -17.79
CA LEU A 28 6.91 13.31 -18.55
C LEU A 28 6.90 11.79 -18.77
N SER A 29 8.08 11.21 -19.03
CA SER A 29 8.23 9.76 -19.17
C SER A 29 7.89 9.01 -17.87
N PHE A 30 8.33 9.53 -16.71
CA PHE A 30 8.01 8.96 -15.41
C PHE A 30 6.56 9.13 -15.02
N VAL A 31 5.93 10.28 -15.33
CA VAL A 31 4.48 10.47 -15.15
C VAL A 31 3.70 9.44 -15.97
N ARG A 32 4.10 9.19 -17.22
CA ARG A 32 3.48 8.17 -18.06
C ARG A 32 3.66 6.77 -17.47
N LYS A 33 4.88 6.42 -17.02
CA LYS A 33 5.17 5.14 -16.35
C LYS A 33 4.35 4.97 -15.06
N ALA A 34 4.23 5.99 -14.23
CA ALA A 34 3.44 5.95 -13.00
C ALA A 34 1.94 5.73 -13.28
N ARG A 35 1.40 6.34 -14.35
CA ARG A 35 0.01 6.10 -14.78
C ARG A 35 -0.20 4.67 -15.24
N TRP A 36 0.68 4.15 -16.09
CA TRP A 36 0.60 2.75 -16.55
C TRP A 36 0.79 1.76 -15.41
N ALA A 37 1.72 2.01 -14.49
CA ALA A 37 1.93 1.16 -13.31
C ALA A 37 0.72 1.20 -12.36
N SER A 38 0.11 2.37 -12.16
CA SER A 38 -1.13 2.51 -11.39
C SER A 38 -2.28 1.73 -12.03
N ALA A 39 -2.49 1.86 -13.34
CA ALA A 39 -3.49 1.11 -14.08
C ALA A 39 -3.23 -0.40 -14.02
N ALA A 40 -1.98 -0.83 -14.20
CA ALA A 40 -1.58 -2.22 -14.07
C ALA A 40 -1.84 -2.77 -12.65
N THR A 41 -1.63 -1.95 -11.61
CA THR A 41 -1.92 -2.33 -10.21
C THR A 41 -3.42 -2.53 -10.00
N VAL A 42 -4.26 -1.63 -10.53
CA VAL A 42 -5.72 -1.75 -10.44
C VAL A 42 -6.21 -2.99 -11.20
N LEU A 43 -5.71 -3.21 -12.42
CA LEU A 43 -6.06 -4.39 -13.22
C LEU A 43 -5.62 -5.69 -12.54
N ALA A 44 -4.39 -5.75 -12.04
CA ALA A 44 -3.89 -6.91 -11.31
C ALA A 44 -4.68 -7.15 -10.01
N GLY A 45 -5.11 -6.09 -9.33
CA GLY A 45 -6.01 -6.18 -8.18
C GLY A 45 -7.36 -6.79 -8.57
N GLY A 46 -7.96 -6.33 -9.67
CA GLY A 46 -9.19 -6.90 -10.22
C GLY A 46 -9.05 -8.38 -10.55
N VAL A 47 -7.94 -8.78 -11.19
CA VAL A 47 -7.63 -10.19 -11.49
C VAL A 47 -7.53 -11.03 -10.21
N VAL A 48 -6.96 -10.48 -9.14
CA VAL A 48 -6.89 -11.16 -7.83
C VAL A 48 -8.28 -11.41 -7.25
N PHE A 49 -9.20 -10.44 -7.36
CA PHE A 49 -10.58 -10.64 -6.92
C PHE A 49 -11.31 -11.69 -7.77
N VAL A 50 -11.10 -11.69 -9.08
CA VAL A 50 -11.68 -12.70 -9.98
C VAL A 50 -11.14 -14.08 -9.67
N SER A 51 -9.82 -14.22 -9.48
CA SER A 51 -9.21 -15.52 -9.13
C SER A 51 -9.74 -16.05 -7.80
N ALA A 52 -9.90 -15.18 -6.80
CA ALA A 52 -10.47 -15.58 -5.52
C ALA A 52 -11.92 -16.07 -5.64
N HIS A 53 -12.72 -15.44 -6.52
CA HIS A 53 -14.08 -15.89 -6.78
C HIS A 53 -14.12 -17.26 -7.45
N LEU A 54 -13.21 -17.53 -8.40
CA LEU A 54 -13.08 -18.84 -9.05
C LEU A 54 -12.65 -19.95 -8.09
N ASP A 55 -11.82 -19.61 -7.10
CA ASP A 55 -11.40 -20.53 -6.04
C ASP A 55 -12.48 -20.74 -4.96
N GLY A 56 -13.69 -20.19 -5.13
CA GLY A 56 -14.81 -20.33 -4.22
C GLY A 56 -14.68 -19.51 -2.92
N LEU A 57 -13.70 -18.61 -2.85
CA LEU A 57 -13.56 -17.70 -1.72
C LEU A 57 -14.57 -16.55 -1.87
N GLU A 58 -15.44 -16.41 -0.89
CA GLU A 58 -16.45 -15.35 -0.79
C GLU A 58 -15.85 -13.96 -0.47
N LEU A 59 -14.66 -13.62 -0.99
CA LEU A 59 -14.01 -12.34 -0.71
C LEU A 59 -14.80 -11.15 -1.24
N ILE A 60 -15.45 -11.29 -2.41
CA ILE A 60 -16.25 -10.23 -3.02
C ILE A 60 -17.48 -9.89 -2.13
N PRO A 61 -18.37 -10.83 -1.78
CA PRO A 61 -19.50 -10.52 -0.91
C PRO A 61 -19.07 -10.10 0.50
N GLN A 62 -17.95 -10.61 1.03
CA GLN A 62 -17.42 -10.14 2.32
C GLN A 62 -16.90 -8.69 2.25
N PHE A 63 -16.22 -8.31 1.16
CA PHE A 63 -15.81 -6.91 0.90
C PHE A 63 -17.03 -5.98 0.78
N LEU A 64 -18.07 -6.43 0.07
CA LEU A 64 -19.31 -5.67 -0.12
C LEU A 64 -20.11 -5.53 1.17
N ARG A 65 -20.09 -6.54 2.04
CA ARG A 65 -20.84 -6.56 3.32
C ARG A 65 -20.16 -5.73 4.41
N SER A 66 -18.84 -5.62 4.37
CA SER A 66 -18.06 -4.82 5.32
C SER A 66 -17.99 -3.36 4.90
N LYS A 67 -18.71 -2.48 5.61
CA LYS A 67 -18.75 -1.03 5.35
C LYS A 67 -17.35 -0.40 5.39
N THR A 68 -16.46 -0.90 6.23
CA THR A 68 -15.08 -0.39 6.38
C THR A 68 -14.20 -0.79 5.20
N ALA A 69 -14.22 -2.07 4.79
CA ALA A 69 -13.44 -2.56 3.65
C ALA A 69 -13.91 -1.91 2.34
N MET A 70 -15.22 -1.79 2.16
CA MET A 70 -15.83 -1.04 1.06
C MET A 70 -15.40 0.43 1.08
N GLY A 71 -15.45 1.09 2.24
CA GLY A 71 -15.00 2.47 2.40
C GLY A 71 -13.54 2.66 2.00
N CYS A 72 -12.65 1.75 2.43
CA CYS A 72 -11.24 1.77 2.03
C CYS A 72 -11.06 1.60 0.52
N LEU A 73 -11.78 0.67 -0.11
CA LEU A 73 -11.69 0.43 -1.55
C LEU A 73 -12.24 1.61 -2.36
N LEU A 74 -13.36 2.18 -1.94
CA LEU A 74 -13.95 3.38 -2.56
C LEU A 74 -13.02 4.58 -2.43
N LEU A 75 -12.45 4.81 -1.24
CA LEU A 75 -11.48 5.89 -1.02
C LEU A 75 -10.20 5.69 -1.85
N ALA A 76 -9.71 4.45 -1.95
CA ALA A 76 -8.54 4.12 -2.78
C ALA A 76 -8.83 4.27 -4.29
N THR A 77 -10.06 4.02 -4.71
CA THR A 77 -10.48 4.23 -6.11
C THR A 77 -10.70 5.71 -6.39
N LEU A 78 -11.28 6.46 -5.45
CA LEU A 78 -11.50 7.89 -5.54
C LEU A 78 -10.19 8.68 -5.47
N SER A 79 -9.14 8.15 -4.84
CA SER A 79 -7.83 8.78 -4.81
C SER A 79 -7.07 8.69 -6.14
N LEU A 80 -7.42 7.77 -7.05
CA LEU A 80 -6.83 7.65 -8.39
C LEU A 80 -6.95 8.93 -9.24
N PRO A 81 -8.15 9.51 -9.45
CA PRO A 81 -8.28 10.74 -10.21
C PRO A 81 -7.56 11.92 -9.53
N LEU A 82 -7.57 12.00 -8.20
CA LEU A 82 -6.80 13.00 -7.46
C LEU A 82 -5.29 12.84 -7.70
N LEU A 83 -4.80 11.60 -7.74
CA LEU A 83 -3.41 11.29 -8.04
C LEU A 83 -3.05 11.68 -9.48
N TRP A 84 -3.92 11.41 -10.45
CA TRP A 84 -3.71 11.86 -11.83
C TRP A 84 -3.65 13.38 -11.97
N LEU A 85 -4.50 14.11 -11.24
CA LEU A 85 -4.47 15.58 -11.17
C LEU A 85 -3.18 16.06 -10.52
N ALA A 86 -2.76 15.46 -9.39
CA ALA A 86 -1.52 15.82 -8.70
C ALA A 86 -0.28 15.56 -9.58
N LEU A 87 -0.25 14.45 -10.32
CA LEU A 87 0.80 14.14 -11.29
C LEU A 87 0.81 15.14 -12.46
N ARG A 88 -0.35 15.60 -12.91
CA ARG A 88 -0.46 16.58 -14.01
C ARG A 88 -0.03 17.98 -13.58
N ASN A 89 -0.41 18.40 -12.37
CA ASN A 89 -0.07 19.72 -11.82
C ASN A 89 1.35 19.78 -11.22
N ALA A 90 2.21 18.80 -11.50
CA ALA A 90 3.59 18.74 -11.00
C ALA A 90 3.71 18.78 -9.46
N GLN A 91 2.65 18.45 -8.72
CA GLN A 91 2.59 18.54 -7.26
C GLN A 91 3.16 17.27 -6.59
N ILE A 92 4.48 17.16 -6.61
CA ILE A 92 5.24 15.98 -6.16
C ILE A 92 4.84 15.52 -4.75
N TRP A 93 4.75 16.46 -3.81
CA TRP A 93 4.41 16.12 -2.41
C TRP A 93 3.02 15.50 -2.28
N ARG A 94 2.02 16.08 -2.97
CA ARG A 94 0.64 15.58 -2.99
C ARG A 94 0.57 14.21 -3.66
N ALA A 95 1.30 14.00 -4.75
CA ALA A 95 1.37 12.71 -5.44
C ALA A 95 1.94 11.60 -4.55
N ARG A 96 3.02 11.87 -3.80
CA ARG A 96 3.64 10.90 -2.86
C ARG A 96 2.70 10.55 -1.72
N MET A 97 2.06 11.56 -1.11
CA MET A 97 1.08 11.34 -0.04
C MET A 97 -0.13 10.54 -0.51
N LEU A 98 -0.69 10.87 -1.69
CA LEU A 98 -1.82 10.14 -2.26
C LEU A 98 -1.46 8.69 -2.60
N ALA A 99 -0.29 8.44 -3.19
CA ALA A 99 0.17 7.10 -3.51
C ALA A 99 0.37 6.26 -2.24
N GLY A 100 1.03 6.82 -1.23
CA GLY A 100 1.22 6.16 0.07
C GLY A 100 -0.11 5.86 0.76
N MET A 101 -1.01 6.84 0.82
CA MET A 101 -2.37 6.67 1.36
C MET A 101 -3.13 5.58 0.62
N GLN A 102 -3.05 5.53 -0.72
CA GLN A 102 -3.73 4.53 -1.52
C GLN A 102 -3.25 3.11 -1.20
N VAL A 103 -1.93 2.90 -1.11
CA VAL A 103 -1.36 1.60 -0.74
C VAL A 103 -1.79 1.20 0.67
N ILE A 104 -1.76 2.14 1.64
CA ILE A 104 -2.22 1.89 3.00
C ILE A 104 -3.69 1.50 3.03
N LEU A 105 -4.56 2.19 2.29
CA LEU A 105 -5.99 1.87 2.21
C LEU A 105 -6.25 0.48 1.62
N ILE A 106 -5.52 0.11 0.56
CA ILE A 106 -5.64 -1.21 -0.05
C ILE A 106 -5.24 -2.31 0.94
N LEU A 107 -4.09 -2.15 1.60
CA LEU A 107 -3.61 -3.11 2.59
C LEU A 107 -4.53 -3.16 3.83
N ALA A 108 -5.03 -2.02 4.30
CA ALA A 108 -5.94 -1.94 5.43
C ALA A 108 -7.29 -2.61 5.13
N GLY A 109 -7.85 -2.38 3.93
CA GLY A 109 -9.08 -3.06 3.49
C GLY A 109 -8.91 -4.58 3.44
N TRP A 110 -7.77 -5.06 2.93
CA TRP A 110 -7.43 -6.47 2.95
C TRP A 110 -7.27 -7.01 4.37
N MET A 111 -6.46 -6.37 5.22
CA MET A 111 -6.25 -6.80 6.60
C MET A 111 -7.53 -6.84 7.42
N TRP A 112 -8.44 -5.89 7.20
CA TRP A 112 -9.74 -5.87 7.88
C TRP A 112 -10.60 -7.06 7.52
N LEU A 113 -10.56 -7.50 6.26
CA LEU A 113 -11.30 -8.67 5.79
C LEU A 113 -10.72 -9.97 6.35
N GLN A 114 -9.39 -10.06 6.39
CA GLN A 114 -8.67 -11.24 6.85
C GLN A 114 -8.79 -11.41 8.37
N PHE A 115 -8.85 -10.32 9.14
CA PHE A 115 -8.99 -10.40 10.60
C PHE A 115 -10.32 -11.05 11.02
N PRO A 116 -10.35 -12.03 11.95
CA PRO A 116 -9.27 -12.47 12.85
C PRO A 116 -8.50 -13.71 12.38
N VAL A 117 -8.81 -14.26 11.20
CA VAL A 117 -8.21 -15.50 10.68
C VAL A 117 -6.94 -15.18 9.90
N LEU A 118 -5.79 -15.64 10.36
CA LEU A 118 -4.52 -15.50 9.66
C LEU A 118 -4.44 -16.42 8.43
N VAL A 119 -4.79 -17.69 8.61
CA VAL A 119 -4.71 -18.71 7.57
C VAL A 119 -5.85 -19.71 7.77
N HIS A 120 -6.65 -19.93 6.72
CA HIS A 120 -7.62 -21.02 6.67
C HIS A 120 -6.87 -22.34 6.44
N MET A 121 -6.98 -23.28 7.38
CA MET A 121 -6.40 -24.61 7.23
C MET A 121 -7.51 -25.68 7.25
N PRO A 122 -7.33 -26.81 6.55
CA PRO A 122 -8.34 -27.87 6.49
C PRO A 122 -8.74 -28.45 7.86
N GLN A 123 -7.86 -28.35 8.85
CA GLN A 123 -8.04 -28.91 10.19
C GLN A 123 -8.52 -27.88 11.23
N GLY A 124 -8.76 -26.63 10.82
CA GLY A 124 -9.20 -25.54 11.68
C GLY A 124 -8.47 -24.24 11.37
N ASP A 125 -9.17 -23.11 11.47
CA ASP A 125 -8.62 -21.79 11.17
C ASP A 125 -7.54 -21.36 12.17
N LEU A 126 -6.40 -20.89 11.65
CA LEU A 126 -5.39 -20.22 12.47
C LEU A 126 -5.81 -18.77 12.65
N THR A 127 -6.06 -18.36 13.88
CA THR A 127 -6.52 -17.03 14.25
C THR A 127 -5.45 -16.31 15.05
N PHE A 128 -5.52 -14.99 15.12
CA PHE A 128 -4.65 -14.21 16.01
C PHE A 128 -4.72 -14.67 17.48
N PHE A 129 -5.87 -15.20 17.90
CA PHE A 129 -6.10 -15.63 19.27
C PHE A 129 -5.56 -17.02 19.58
N ASN A 130 -5.50 -17.94 18.60
CA ASN A 130 -4.95 -19.27 18.84
C ASN A 130 -3.44 -19.37 18.52
N ALA A 131 -2.91 -18.45 17.72
CA ALA A 131 -1.52 -18.43 17.28
C ALA A 131 -0.65 -17.39 18.01
N HIS A 132 -1.17 -16.74 19.07
CA HIS A 132 -0.41 -15.71 19.76
C HIS A 132 0.79 -16.30 20.49
N ALA A 133 1.93 -15.60 20.42
CA ALA A 133 3.11 -15.93 21.18
C ALA A 133 2.88 -15.67 22.69
N PRO A 134 3.65 -16.30 23.60
CA PRO A 134 3.55 -16.04 25.04
C PRO A 134 3.59 -14.53 25.35
N GLU A 135 2.83 -14.09 26.36
CA GLU A 135 2.64 -12.67 26.68
C GLU A 135 3.97 -11.91 26.82
N ARG A 136 4.97 -12.54 27.45
CA ARG A 136 6.30 -11.95 27.63
C ARG A 136 6.99 -11.66 26.29
N THR A 137 6.84 -12.53 25.30
CA THR A 137 7.41 -12.32 23.95
C THR A 137 6.67 -11.20 23.22
N LEU A 138 5.34 -11.10 23.36
CA LEU A 138 4.56 -10.01 22.77
C LEU A 138 4.94 -8.65 23.34
N VAL A 139 5.08 -8.55 24.66
CA VAL A 139 5.51 -7.31 25.33
C VAL A 139 6.92 -6.91 24.88
N ASN A 140 7.84 -7.87 24.80
CA ASN A 140 9.20 -7.61 24.31
C ASN A 140 9.20 -7.15 22.85
N LEU A 141 8.41 -7.78 21.99
CA LEU A 141 8.27 -7.37 20.58
C LEU A 141 7.66 -5.97 20.44
N ALA A 142 6.66 -5.65 21.26
CA ALA A 142 6.05 -4.32 21.29
C ALA A 142 7.07 -3.25 21.67
N TRP A 143 7.86 -3.49 22.72
CA TRP A 143 8.95 -2.58 23.11
C TRP A 143 10.02 -2.47 22.01
N ALA A 144 10.41 -3.58 21.39
CA ALA A 144 11.37 -3.58 20.30
C ALA A 144 10.89 -2.75 19.10
N LEU A 145 9.59 -2.82 18.76
CA LEU A 145 9.01 -2.02 17.67
C LEU A 145 8.96 -0.53 18.01
N ILE A 146 8.61 -0.19 19.26
CA ILE A 146 8.57 1.21 19.72
C ILE A 146 9.97 1.81 19.73
N VAL A 147 10.93 1.13 20.35
CA VAL A 147 12.33 1.61 20.46
C VAL A 147 12.99 1.64 19.07
N GLY A 148 12.82 0.57 18.28
CA GLY A 148 13.33 0.51 16.92
C GLY A 148 12.73 1.60 16.03
N GLY A 149 11.41 1.81 16.09
CA GLY A 149 10.73 2.89 15.37
C GLY A 149 11.20 4.28 15.80
N ALA A 150 11.41 4.51 17.10
CA ALA A 150 11.93 5.76 17.65
C ALA A 150 13.37 6.06 17.18
N PHE A 151 14.14 5.05 16.76
CA PHE A 151 15.48 5.24 16.21
C PHE A 151 15.47 5.33 14.68
N ILE A 152 14.75 4.43 14.01
CA ILE A 152 14.72 4.32 12.55
C ILE A 152 14.02 5.54 11.91
N LEU A 153 12.88 5.98 12.45
CA LEU A 153 12.12 7.07 11.85
C LEU A 153 12.88 8.41 11.86
N PRO A 154 13.51 8.85 12.98
CA PRO A 154 14.33 10.07 12.97
C PRO A 154 15.56 9.95 12.07
N ALA A 155 16.22 8.80 12.04
CA ALA A 155 17.38 8.58 11.17
C ALA A 155 16.98 8.69 9.68
N LEU A 156 15.85 8.10 9.29
CA LEU A 156 15.32 8.21 7.93
C LEU A 156 14.93 9.66 7.59
N PHE A 157 14.30 10.37 8.53
CA PHE A 157 13.97 11.79 8.35
C PHE A 157 15.23 12.65 8.20
N TYR A 158 16.24 12.42 9.04
CA TYR A 158 17.53 13.11 8.95
C TYR A 158 18.21 12.85 7.61
N LEU A 159 18.22 11.59 7.15
CA LEU A 159 18.76 11.21 5.85
C LEU A 159 18.07 11.96 4.71
N PHE A 160 16.73 11.93 4.65
CA PHE A 160 16.00 12.68 3.63
C PHE A 160 16.24 14.20 3.71
N ARG A 161 16.37 14.76 4.92
CA ARG A 161 16.65 16.19 5.11
C ARG A 161 18.04 16.57 4.61
N VAL A 162 19.05 15.74 4.85
CA VAL A 162 20.43 16.01 4.42
C VAL A 162 20.53 15.94 2.90
N PHE A 163 20.11 14.83 2.29
CA PHE A 163 20.26 14.65 0.84
C PHE A 163 19.42 15.61 -0.01
N LYS A 164 18.29 16.10 0.51
CA LYS A 164 17.45 17.07 -0.22
C LYS A 164 17.87 18.53 -0.03
N ARG A 165 18.74 18.83 0.93
CA ARG A 165 19.19 20.21 1.18
C ARG A 165 20.32 20.63 0.24
N ASP A 166 20.97 19.67 -0.43
CA ASP A 166 22.08 19.92 -1.36
C ASP A 166 21.60 20.18 -2.82
N GLU A 167 20.28 20.19 -3.07
CA GLU A 167 19.66 20.44 -4.40
C GLU A 167 18.94 21.80 -4.53
N GLU A 168 18.97 22.67 -3.51
CA GLU A 168 18.57 24.09 -3.59
C GLU A 168 19.78 25.01 -3.76
#